data_AF-A0A5E4IQA8-F1
#
_entry.id   AF-A0A5E4IQA8-F1
#
_cell.length_a   1.000
_cell.length_b   1.000
_cell.length_c   1.000
_cell.angle_alpha   90.00
_cell.angle_beta   90.00
_cell.angle_gamma   90.00
#
_symmetry.space_group_name_H-M   'P 1'
#
loop_
_entity.id
_entity.type
_entity.pdbx_description
1 polymer ?
#
loop_
_entity_poly.entity_id
_entity_poly.type
_entity_poly.pdbx_seq_one_letter_code
_entity_poly.pdbx_strand_id
1 'polypeptide(L)'
;MKERRVTVKMLGEAKEEYRRLREISEEERKKGTTDSFHQTLLRSIDAKIELLKADYGYGIQIPKRCIPAKYVREYGATNLWKADLAGYWRMIYTLKQPLRGPAEIGIIDVWLDVLGIMDHEKYDKLFGYRGK
;
A
#
# COMPACT_ATOMS: atom_id res chain seq x y z
N MET A 1 0.15 -11.91 -24.96
CA MET A 1 -0.17 -11.36 -23.63
C MET A 1 0.02 -9.86 -23.68
N LYS A 2 -0.91 -9.03 -23.16
CA LYS A 2 -0.70 -7.58 -23.08
C LYS A 2 0.32 -7.32 -21.97
N GLU A 3 1.48 -6.79 -22.30
CA GLU A 3 2.49 -6.36 -21.33
C GLU A 3 1.91 -5.26 -20.44
N ARG A 4 2.19 -5.29 -19.14
CA ARG A 4 1.65 -4.33 -18.17
C ARG A 4 2.80 -3.76 -17.34
N ARG A 5 2.75 -2.46 -17.09
CA ARG A 5 3.71 -1.74 -16.25
C ARG A 5 3.01 -1.21 -15.02
N VAL A 6 3.51 -1.56 -13.85
CA VAL A 6 2.96 -1.09 -12.57
C VAL A 6 3.89 -0.03 -11.98
N THR A 7 3.34 1.15 -11.70
CA THR A 7 4.02 2.24 -11.02
C THR A 7 3.45 2.38 -9.61
N VAL A 8 4.29 2.19 -8.60
CA VAL A 8 3.91 2.31 -7.19
C VAL A 8 4.25 3.70 -6.66
N LYS A 9 3.29 4.36 -6.00
CA LYS A 9 3.47 5.67 -5.36
C LYS A 9 3.04 5.60 -3.90
N MET A 10 3.90 6.05 -2.99
CA MET A 10 3.54 6.25 -1.58
C MET A 10 2.96 7.65 -1.41
N LEU A 11 1.73 7.75 -0.91
CA LEU A 11 1.02 9.02 -0.70
C LEU A 11 0.61 9.21 0.75
N GLY A 12 0.43 10.47 1.16
CA GLY A 12 -0.13 10.85 2.46
C GLY A 12 0.54 10.14 3.65
N GLU A 13 -0.30 9.58 4.52
CA GLU A 13 0.12 8.85 5.74
C GLU A 13 1.08 7.69 5.42
N ALA A 14 0.91 6.97 4.31
CA ALA A 14 1.81 5.87 3.95
C ALA A 14 3.24 6.33 3.67
N LYS A 15 3.38 7.48 3.01
CA LYS A 15 4.69 8.05 2.68
C LYS A 15 5.47 8.41 3.95
N GLU A 16 4.81 9.04 4.90
CA GLU A 16 5.43 9.44 6.16
C GLU A 16 5.75 8.22 7.04
N GLU A 17 4.86 7.23 7.11
CA GLU A 17 5.13 5.97 7.83
C GLU A 17 6.33 5.22 7.24
N TYR A 18 6.40 5.12 5.92
CA TYR A 18 7.50 4.45 5.23
C TYR A 18 8.85 5.14 5.48
N ARG A 19 8.87 6.48 5.46
CA ARG A 19 10.07 7.27 5.79
C ARG A 19 10.50 7.05 7.24
N ARG A 20 9.56 7.14 8.19
CA ARG A 20 9.86 6.90 9.60
C ARG A 20 10.48 5.52 9.83
N LEU A 21 9.89 4.48 9.22
CA LEU A 21 10.40 3.11 9.34
C LEU A 21 11.80 2.96 8.74
N ARG A 22 12.09 3.64 7.62
CA ARG A 22 13.42 3.65 7.00
C ARG A 22 14.45 4.31 7.91
N GLU A 23 14.15 5.49 8.44
CA GLU A 23 15.03 6.24 9.35
C GLU A 23 15.36 5.42 10.60
N ILE A 24 14.34 4.88 11.28
CA ILE A 24 14.52 4.04 12.47
C ILE A 24 15.34 2.78 12.13
N SER A 25 15.03 2.11 11.02
CA SER A 25 15.76 0.91 10.60
C SER A 25 17.24 1.19 10.29
N GLU A 26 17.55 2.36 9.74
CA GLU A 26 18.92 2.78 9.48
C GLU A 26 19.68 3.09 10.78
N GLU A 27 19.04 3.76 11.74
CA GLU A 27 19.62 4.01 13.05
C GLU A 27 19.89 2.73 13.84
N GLU A 28 18.94 1.79 13.83
CA GLU A 28 19.09 0.49 14.47
C GLU A 28 20.27 -0.30 13.89
N ARG A 29 20.42 -0.30 12.56
CA ARG A 29 21.57 -0.94 11.90
C ARG A 29 22.89 -0.29 12.29
N LYS A 30 22.95 1.04 12.37
CA LYS A 30 24.14 1.76 12.85
C LYS A 30 24.51 1.38 14.28
N LYS A 31 23.52 1.03 15.12
CA LYS A 31 23.70 0.55 16.49
C LYS A 31 24.00 -0.95 16.59
N GLY A 32 24.04 -1.67 15.47
CA GLY A 32 24.32 -3.12 15.42
C GLY A 32 23.09 -4.02 15.56
N THR A 33 21.89 -3.46 15.67
CA THR A 33 20.63 -4.23 15.69
C THR A 33 20.28 -4.70 14.28
N THR A 34 20.02 -6.00 14.09
CA THR A 34 19.82 -6.59 12.74
C THR A 34 18.44 -7.25 12.55
N ASP A 35 17.69 -7.43 13.62
CA ASP A 35 16.48 -8.25 13.68
C ASP A 35 15.30 -7.54 14.38
N SER A 36 15.32 -6.20 14.42
CA SER A 36 14.22 -5.43 15.01
C SER A 36 12.88 -5.65 14.29
N PHE A 37 11.81 -5.33 15.00
CA PHE A 37 10.47 -5.28 14.41
C PHE A 37 10.39 -4.26 13.25
N HIS A 38 10.98 -3.07 13.40
CA HIS A 38 10.96 -2.03 12.37
C HIS A 38 11.61 -2.50 11.06
N GLN A 39 12.77 -3.17 11.16
CA GLN A 39 13.46 -3.73 10.00
C GLN A 39 12.64 -4.86 9.36
N THR A 40 12.01 -5.70 10.17
CA THR A 40 11.13 -6.78 9.68
C THR A 40 9.92 -6.23 8.94
N LEU A 41 9.26 -5.20 9.50
CA LEU A 41 8.13 -4.54 8.87
C LEU A 41 8.55 -3.84 7.57
N LEU A 42 9.68 -3.12 7.57
CA LEU A 42 10.21 -2.46 6.37
C LEU A 42 10.48 -3.46 5.25
N ARG A 43 11.17 -4.57 5.56
CA ARG A 43 11.38 -5.67 4.60
C ARG A 43 10.07 -6.25 4.08
N SER A 44 9.06 -6.40 4.95
CA SER A 44 7.73 -6.86 4.54
C SER A 44 7.05 -5.88 3.59
N ILE A 45 7.19 -4.57 3.79
CA ILE A 45 6.64 -3.55 2.90
C ILE A 45 7.34 -3.63 1.53
N ASP A 46 8.67 -3.63 1.52
CA ASP A 46 9.45 -3.69 0.28
C ASP A 46 9.14 -4.96 -0.52
N ALA A 47 9.07 -6.12 0.15
CA ALA A 47 8.70 -7.37 -0.48
C ALA A 47 7.28 -7.35 -1.07
N LYS A 48 6.31 -6.71 -0.39
CA LYS A 48 4.95 -6.58 -0.93
C LYS A 48 4.87 -5.59 -2.09
N ILE A 49 5.69 -4.54 -2.12
CA ILE A 49 5.79 -3.63 -3.26
C ILE A 49 6.28 -4.38 -4.50
N GLU A 50 7.34 -5.18 -4.38
CA GLU A 50 7.86 -5.97 -5.51
C GLU A 50 6.84 -7.00 -5.99
N LEU A 51 6.14 -7.66 -5.06
CA LEU A 51 5.05 -8.57 -5.42
C LEU A 51 3.92 -7.86 -6.17
N LEU A 52 3.51 -6.67 -5.72
CA LEU A 52 2.44 -5.90 -6.37
C LEU A 52 2.86 -5.31 -7.71
N LYS A 53 4.16 -5.10 -7.96
CA LYS A 53 4.66 -4.73 -9.29
C LYS A 53 4.51 -5.88 -10.28
N ALA A 54 4.70 -7.12 -9.82
CA ALA A 54 4.51 -8.32 -10.64
C ALA A 54 3.04 -8.71 -10.79
N ASP A 55 2.26 -8.60 -9.70
CA ASP A 55 0.83 -8.90 -9.63
C ASP A 55 0.10 -7.88 -8.75
N TYR A 56 -0.39 -6.81 -9.37
CA TYR A 56 -1.12 -5.74 -8.68
C TYR A 56 -2.47 -6.20 -8.11
N GLY A 57 -2.98 -7.35 -8.56
CA GLY A 57 -4.22 -7.97 -8.11
C GLY A 57 -4.05 -8.87 -6.88
N TYR A 58 -2.82 -9.08 -6.41
CA TYR A 58 -2.50 -9.98 -5.28
C TYR A 58 -3.23 -9.64 -3.98
N GLY A 59 -3.58 -8.37 -3.75
CA GLY A 59 -4.23 -7.93 -2.51
C GLY A 59 -5.67 -8.43 -2.35
N ILE A 60 -6.22 -8.20 -1.17
CA ILE A 60 -7.63 -8.47 -0.85
C ILE A 60 -8.43 -7.20 -1.12
N GLN A 61 -9.40 -7.28 -2.03
CA GLN A 61 -10.27 -6.15 -2.34
C GLN A 61 -11.17 -5.79 -1.14
N ILE A 62 -11.22 -4.51 -0.80
CA ILE A 62 -12.11 -3.99 0.24
C ILE A 62 -13.47 -3.68 -0.42
N PRO A 63 -14.59 -4.16 0.14
CA PRO A 63 -15.92 -3.86 -0.40
C PRO A 63 -16.14 -2.36 -0.52
N LYS A 64 -16.73 -1.90 -1.64
CA LYS A 64 -16.95 -0.47 -1.90
C LYS A 64 -17.67 0.27 -0.77
N ARG A 65 -18.65 -0.37 -0.14
CA ARG A 65 -19.40 0.16 1.01
C ARG A 65 -18.54 0.39 2.27
N CYS A 66 -17.39 -0.28 2.37
CA CYS A 66 -16.47 -0.19 3.48
C CYS A 66 -15.33 0.80 3.22
N ILE A 67 -15.31 1.49 2.07
CA ILE A 67 -14.26 2.47 1.75
C ILE A 67 -14.46 3.72 2.63
N PRO A 68 -13.49 4.07 3.51
CA PRO A 68 -13.58 5.26 4.33
C PRO A 68 -13.70 6.54 3.48
N ALA A 69 -14.57 7.46 3.91
CA ALA A 69 -14.81 8.72 3.20
C ALA A 69 -13.53 9.55 3.00
N LYS A 70 -12.55 9.45 3.92
CA LYS A 70 -11.26 10.16 3.79
C LYS A 70 -10.54 9.81 2.49
N TYR A 71 -10.53 8.52 2.11
CA TYR A 71 -9.81 8.08 0.91
C TYR A 71 -10.52 8.51 -0.38
N VAL A 72 -11.85 8.61 -0.36
CA VAL A 72 -12.62 9.14 -1.48
C VAL A 72 -12.37 10.64 -1.63
N ARG A 73 -12.45 11.40 -0.54
CA ARG A 73 -12.32 12.86 -0.55
C ARG A 73 -10.90 13.34 -0.90
N GLU A 74 -9.88 12.70 -0.34
CA GLU A 74 -8.48 13.14 -0.51
C GLU A 74 -7.84 12.60 -1.79
N TYR A 75 -8.18 11.37 -2.22
CA TYR A 75 -7.47 10.67 -3.30
C TYR A 75 -8.35 10.27 -4.48
N GLY A 76 -9.67 10.55 -4.42
CA GLY A 76 -10.63 10.10 -5.43
C GLY A 76 -10.73 8.58 -5.52
N ALA A 77 -10.43 7.85 -4.44
CA ALA A 77 -10.35 6.39 -4.48
C ALA A 77 -11.74 5.77 -4.73
N THR A 78 -11.89 5.05 -5.85
CA THR A 78 -13.12 4.30 -6.21
C THR A 78 -13.03 2.81 -5.89
N ASN A 79 -11.84 2.35 -5.52
CA ASN A 79 -11.51 0.99 -5.11
C ASN A 79 -10.41 1.04 -4.06
N LEU A 80 -10.44 0.10 -3.11
CA LEU A 80 -9.36 -0.10 -2.15
C LEU A 80 -9.01 -1.59 -2.06
N TRP A 81 -7.74 -1.83 -1.77
CA TRP A 81 -7.15 -3.14 -1.59
C TRP A 81 -6.32 -3.14 -0.32
N LYS A 82 -6.20 -4.32 0.28
CA LYS A 82 -5.41 -4.59 1.49
C LYS A 82 -4.36 -5.64 1.16
N ALA A 83 -3.11 -5.39 1.51
CA ALA A 83 -2.07 -6.41 1.61
C ALA A 83 -1.64 -6.56 3.07
N ASP A 84 -1.56 -7.79 3.56
CA ASP A 84 -1.11 -8.08 4.91
C ASP A 84 0.43 -8.00 4.98
N LEU A 85 0.92 -7.38 6.07
CA LEU A 85 2.33 -7.17 6.38
C LEU A 85 2.69 -7.89 7.69
N ALA A 86 3.98 -7.99 7.98
CA ALA A 86 4.48 -8.53 9.24
C ALA A 86 3.87 -7.85 10.47
N GLY A 87 3.69 -8.62 11.56
CA GLY A 87 3.20 -8.11 12.84
C GLY A 87 1.76 -7.59 12.82
N TYR A 88 0.89 -8.15 11.97
CA TYR A 88 -0.50 -7.71 11.82
C TYR A 88 -0.62 -6.26 11.33
N TRP A 89 0.36 -5.78 10.57
CA TRP A 89 0.24 -4.52 9.84
C TRP A 89 -0.44 -4.74 8.50
N ARG A 90 -1.01 -3.67 7.94
CA ARG A 90 -1.72 -3.69 6.66
C ARG A 90 -1.26 -2.53 5.80
N MET A 91 -1.04 -2.82 4.54
CA MET A 91 -0.86 -1.83 3.49
C MET A 91 -2.18 -1.64 2.74
N ILE A 92 -2.67 -0.41 2.68
CA ILE A 92 -3.89 -0.03 1.98
C ILE A 92 -3.51 0.72 0.71
N TYR A 93 -4.02 0.26 -0.43
CA TYR A 93 -3.71 0.87 -1.72
C TYR A 93 -4.94 0.95 -2.63
N THR A 94 -4.85 1.80 -3.64
CA THR A 94 -5.84 1.91 -4.72
C THR A 94 -5.17 1.70 -6.07
N LEU A 95 -5.90 1.12 -7.02
CA LEU A 95 -5.46 0.94 -8.39
C LEU A 95 -6.15 1.97 -9.28
N LYS A 96 -5.35 2.66 -10.10
CA LYS A 96 -5.79 3.62 -11.10
C LYS A 96 -5.21 3.24 -12.45
N GLN A 97 -6.00 3.40 -13.51
CA GLN A 97 -5.50 3.33 -14.87
C GLN A 97 -5.51 4.76 -15.41
N PRO A 98 -4.36 5.28 -15.90
CA PRO A 98 -4.35 6.56 -16.58
C PRO A 98 -5.24 6.50 -17.82
N LEU A 99 -5.97 7.59 -18.08
CA LEU A 99 -6.78 7.71 -19.29
C LEU A 99 -5.87 7.62 -20.51
N ARG A 100 -6.26 6.77 -21.46
CA ARG A 100 -5.56 6.60 -22.73
C ARG A 100 -6.34 7.23 -23.86
N GLY A 101 -5.62 7.85 -24.78
CA GLY A 101 -6.19 8.27 -26.04
C GLY A 101 -6.57 7.06 -26.91
N PRO A 102 -7.54 7.20 -27.82
CA PRO A 102 -8.01 6.10 -28.68
C PRO A 102 -6.94 5.48 -29.60
N ALA A 103 -5.77 6.11 -29.75
CA ALA A 103 -4.65 5.62 -30.57
C ALA A 103 -3.55 4.88 -29.79
N GLU A 104 -3.61 4.80 -28.46
CA GLU A 104 -2.58 4.13 -27.65
C GLU A 104 -2.80 2.61 -27.59
N ILE A 105 -2.41 1.92 -28.66
CA ILE A 105 -2.27 0.46 -28.67
C ILE A 105 -0.89 0.13 -28.08
N GLY A 106 -0.81 -0.21 -26.79
CA GLY A 106 0.47 -0.46 -26.11
C GLY A 106 0.34 -1.07 -24.70
N ILE A 107 1.49 -1.20 -24.01
CA ILE A 107 1.66 -1.71 -22.62
C ILE A 107 0.61 -1.09 -21.70
N ILE A 108 -0.15 -1.83 -20.90
CA ILE A 108 -1.13 -1.25 -19.95
C ILE A 108 -0.41 -0.72 -18.71
N ASP A 109 -0.52 0.59 -18.45
CA ASP A 109 -0.02 1.21 -17.23
C ASP A 109 -1.04 1.09 -16.10
N VAL A 110 -0.56 0.66 -14.94
CA VAL A 110 -1.33 0.61 -13.70
C VAL A 110 -0.61 1.45 -12.67
N TRP A 111 -1.31 2.44 -12.12
CA TRP A 111 -0.82 3.22 -10.98
C TRP A 111 -1.37 2.60 -9.70
N LEU A 112 -0.46 2.27 -8.80
CA LEU A 112 -0.76 1.74 -7.48
C LEU A 112 -0.37 2.80 -6.46
N ASP A 113 -1.38 3.50 -5.94
CA ASP A 113 -1.18 4.49 -4.90
C ASP A 113 -1.36 3.81 -3.54
N VAL A 114 -0.28 3.70 -2.76
CA VAL A 114 -0.31 3.26 -1.37
C VAL A 114 -0.73 4.44 -0.51
N LEU A 115 -1.86 4.29 0.19
CA LEU A 115 -2.54 5.36 0.92
C LEU A 115 -2.37 5.25 2.44
N GLY A 116 -2.13 4.04 2.94
CA GLY A 116 -1.88 3.83 4.38
C GLY A 116 -1.02 2.60 4.65
N ILE A 117 -0.18 2.71 5.67
CA ILE A 117 0.56 1.60 6.30
C ILE A 117 0.26 1.72 7.78
N MET A 118 -0.40 0.72 8.36
CA MET A 118 -0.91 0.83 9.74
C MET A 118 -1.06 -0.52 10.42
N ASP A 119 -0.99 -0.51 11.75
CA ASP A 119 -1.31 -1.64 12.61
C ASP A 119 -2.81 -2.02 12.54
N HIS A 120 -3.14 -3.16 13.16
CA HIS A 120 -4.50 -3.68 13.21
C HIS A 120 -5.48 -2.76 13.95
N GLU A 121 -5.03 -2.09 15.01
CA GLU A 121 -5.90 -1.23 15.80
C GLU A 121 -6.39 -0.01 15.04
N LYS A 122 -5.45 0.68 14.35
CA LYS A 122 -5.74 1.81 13.48
C LYS A 122 -6.59 1.38 12.30
N TYR A 123 -6.30 0.22 11.71
CA TYR A 123 -7.10 -0.35 10.64
C TYR A 123 -8.55 -0.58 11.08
N ASP A 124 -8.77 -1.29 12.19
CA ASP A 124 -10.12 -1.62 12.65
C ASP A 124 -10.91 -0.36 13.03
N LYS A 125 -10.25 0.64 13.60
CA LYS A 125 -10.86 1.94 13.88
C LYS A 125 -11.25 2.67 12.60
N LEU A 126 -10.37 2.71 11.60
CA LEU A 126 -10.59 3.43 10.35
C LEU A 126 -11.71 2.79 9.50
N PHE A 127 -11.77 1.46 9.47
CA PHE A 127 -12.75 0.70 8.68
C PHE A 127 -14.02 0.33 9.47
N GLY A 128 -14.10 0.72 10.74
CA GLY A 128 -15.30 0.50 11.57
C GLY A 128 -15.54 -0.97 11.93
N TYR A 129 -14.47 -1.76 12.09
CA TYR A 129 -14.56 -3.18 12.47
C TYR A 129 -14.55 -3.42 13.98
N ARG A 130 -14.24 -2.41 14.81
CA ARG A 130 -14.37 -2.52 16.27
C ARG A 130 -15.84 -2.71 16.66
N GLY A 131 -16.19 -3.89 17.20
CA GLY A 131 -17.53 -4.20 17.70
C GLY A 131 -18.24 -5.40 17.04
N LYS A 132 -17.50 -6.32 16.41
CA LYS A 132 -18.00 -7.64 16.03
C LYS A 132 -17.23 -8.75 16.72
#